data_AF-A0A841PVA4-F1
#
_entry.id   AF-A0A841PVA4-F1
#
_cell.length_a   1.000
_cell.length_b   1.000
_cell.length_c   1.000
_cell.angle_alpha   90.00
_cell.angle_beta   90.00
_cell.angle_gamma   90.00
#
_symmetry.space_group_name_H-M   'P 1'
#
loop_
_entity.id
_entity.type
_entity.pdbx_description
1 polymer ?
#
loop_
_entity_poly.entity_id
_entity_poly.type
_entity_poly.pdbx_seq_one_letter_code
_entity_poly.pdbx_strand_id
1 'polypeptide(L)' 'MEKKLEAILWGITFPGFAQLLHRSYVKGIAFIVIEILVNVQGNLNTLIVLSFQGYTQEAVQQADYLWIMFYPCLYFFGI' A
#
# COMPACT_ATOMS: atom_id res chain seq x y z
N MET A 1 -14.38 2.49 21.80
CA MET A 1 -14.90 1.93 20.53
C MET A 1 -14.22 2.61 19.35
N GLU A 2 -14.15 3.95 19.33
CA GLU A 2 -13.52 4.73 18.25
C GLU A 2 -12.05 4.36 17.98
N LYS A 3 -11.18 4.28 19.00
CA LYS A 3 -9.75 3.94 18.81
C LYS A 3 -9.49 2.59 18.14
N LYS A 4 -10.39 1.61 18.30
CA LYS A 4 -10.27 0.29 17.66
C LYS A 4 -10.66 0.38 16.19
N LEU A 5 -11.76 1.08 15.88
CA LEU A 5 -12.20 1.30 14.51
C LEU A 5 -11.18 2.15 13.74
N GLU A 6 -10.65 3.19 14.38
CA GLU A 6 -9.59 4.03 13.82
C GLU A 6 -8.34 3.21 13.48
N ALA A 7 -7.88 2.35 14.39
CA ALA A 7 -6.75 1.46 14.14
C ALA A 7 -7.00 0.46 12.99
N ILE A 8 -8.22 -0.07 12.87
CA ILE A 8 -8.61 -0.97 11.78
C ILE A 8 -8.66 -0.22 10.45
N LEU A 9 -9.28 0.97 10.41
CA LEU A 9 -9.38 1.79 9.21
C LEU A 9 -8.00 2.25 8.73
N TRP A 10 -7.14 2.71 9.63
CA TRP A 10 -5.77 3.07 9.28
C TRP A 10 -4.92 1.87 8.88
N GLY A 11 -5.11 0.71 9.54
CA GLY A 11 -4.45 -0.54 9.13
C GLY A 11 -4.82 -0.95 7.72
N ILE A 12 -6.11 -0.90 7.38
CA ILE A 12 -6.60 -1.24 6.04
C ILE A 12 -6.18 -0.21 4.98
N THR A 13 -5.95 1.05 5.34
CA THR A 13 -5.63 2.08 4.35
C THR A 13 -4.13 2.19 4.06
N PHE A 14 -3.28 1.95 5.07
CA PHE A 14 -1.82 1.98 4.92
C PHE A 14 -1.15 0.92 5.80
N PRO A 15 -0.55 -0.13 5.21
CA PRO A 15 0.25 -1.10 5.93
C PRO A 15 1.29 -0.42 6.82
N GLY A 16 1.38 -0.82 8.08
CA GLY A 16 2.30 -0.22 9.05
C GLY A 16 1.72 0.90 9.94
N PHE A 17 0.65 1.59 9.54
CA PHE A 17 0.05 2.64 10.37
C PHE A 17 -0.59 2.08 11.65
N ALA A 18 -1.27 0.93 11.57
CA ALA A 18 -1.81 0.26 12.76
C ALA A 18 -0.72 -0.10 13.79
N GLN A 19 0.48 -0.43 13.30
CA GLN A 19 1.62 -0.78 14.15
C GLN A 19 2.24 0.47 14.81
N LEU A 20 2.21 1.62 14.12
CA LEU A 20 2.56 2.91 14.73
C LEU A 20 1.59 3.29 15.84
N LEU A 21 0.28 3.11 15.65
CA LEU A 21 -0.74 3.36 16.68
C LEU A 21 -0.54 2.46 17.91
N HIS A 22 -0.08 1.22 17.70
CA HIS A 22 0.26 0.28 18.78
C HIS A 22 1.68 0.47 19.34
N ARG A 23 2.37 1.58 19.03
CA ARG A 23 3.74 1.93 19.50
C ARG A 23 4.84 0.97 19.04
N SER A 24 4.56 0.12 18.05
CA SER A 24 5.57 -0.73 17.39
C SER A 24 6.25 0.04 16.27
N TYR A 25 7.02 1.06 16.63
CA TYR A 25 7.59 2.04 15.69
C TYR A 25 8.50 1.41 14.63
N VAL A 26 9.41 0.51 15.02
CA VAL A 26 10.36 -0.10 14.08
C VAL A 26 9.63 -0.87 12.98
N LYS A 27 8.64 -1.70 13.35
CA LYS A 27 7.84 -2.46 12.38
C LYS A 27 6.99 -1.52 11.52
N GLY A 28 6.27 -0.59 12.14
CA GLY A 28 5.41 0.34 11.41
C GLY A 28 6.16 1.17 10.38
N ILE A 29 7.32 1.72 10.74
CA ILE A 29 8.18 2.46 9.81
C ILE A 29 8.69 1.54 8.69
N ALA A 30 9.14 0.32 9.00
CA ALA A 30 9.60 -0.61 7.99
C ALA A 30 8.51 -0.93 6.96
N PHE A 31 7.28 -1.23 7.40
CA PHE A 31 6.17 -1.49 6.49
C PHE A 31 5.80 -0.26 5.64
N ILE A 32 5.79 0.94 6.23
CA ILE A 32 5.53 2.19 5.48
C ILE A 32 6.60 2.43 4.41
N VAL A 33 7.88 2.21 4.73
CA VAL A 33 8.97 2.37 3.75
C VAL A 33 8.82 1.38 2.61
N ILE A 34 8.50 0.12 2.91
CA ILE A 34 8.32 -0.90 1.86
C ILE A 34 7.08 -0.59 1.03
N GLU A 35 5.99 -0.13 1.64
CA GLU A 35 4.77 0.31 0.94
C GLU A 35 5.08 1.43 -0.07
N ILE A 36 5.83 2.46 0.35
CA ILE A 36 6.24 3.56 -0.54
C ILE A 36 7.14 3.03 -1.66
N LEU A 37 8.10 2.18 -1.33
CA LEU A 37 9.04 1.61 -2.30
C LEU A 37 8.29 0.83 -3.39
N VAL A 38 7.37 -0.05 -2.98
CA VAL A 38 6.56 -0.88 -3.89
C VAL A 38 5.63 -0.02 -4.74
N ASN A 39 5.02 1.03 -4.17
CA ASN A 39 4.20 1.98 -4.93
C ASN A 39 4.99 2.67 -6.05
N VAL A 40 6.19 3.15 -5.72
CA VAL A 40 7.04 3.88 -6.66
C VAL A 40 7.58 2.94 -7.73
N GLN A 41 8.12 1.78 -7.34
CA GLN A 41 8.68 0.82 -8.29
C GLN A 41 7.60 0.14 -9.15
N GLY A 42 6.40 -0.06 -8.61
CA GLY A 42 5.24 -0.59 -9.32
C GLY A 42 4.53 0.41 -10.22
N ASN A 43 4.94 1.68 -10.24
CA ASN A 43 4.24 2.78 -10.92
C ASN A 43 2.76 2.94 -10.53
N LEU A 44 2.36 2.50 -9.32
CA LEU A 44 0.95 2.32 -8.95
C LEU A 44 0.09 3.57 -9.18
N ASN A 45 0.61 4.74 -8.81
CA ASN A 45 -0.08 6.03 -9.00
C ASN A 45 -0.39 6.31 -10.48
N THR A 46 0.54 6.00 -11.38
CA THR A 46 0.35 6.17 -12.83
C THR A 46 -0.69 5.19 -13.35
N LEU A 47 -0.64 3.92 -12.93
CA LEU A 47 -1.68 2.95 -13.30
C LEU A 47 -3.06 3.43 -12.87
N ILE A 48 -3.19 3.95 -11.64
CA ILE A 48 -4.45 4.44 -11.09
C ILE A 48 -5.00 5.57 -11.97
N VAL A 49 -4.18 6.59 -12.27
CA VAL A 49 -4.59 7.72 -13.11
C VAL A 49 -5.03 7.26 -14.50
N LEU A 50 -4.21 6.44 -15.17
CA LEU A 50 -4.51 5.91 -16.49
C LEU A 50 -5.78 5.06 -16.50
N SER A 51 -5.96 4.23 -15.47
CA SER A 51 -7.15 3.38 -15.32
C SER A 51 -8.41 4.22 -15.12
N PHE A 52 -8.36 5.28 -14.29
CA PHE A 52 -9.51 6.17 -14.09
C PHE A 52 -9.86 6.99 -15.35
N GLN A 53 -8.89 7.26 -16.21
CA GLN A 53 -9.11 7.94 -17.48
C GLN A 53 -9.57 7.01 -18.61
N GLY A 54 -9.61 5.69 -18.37
CA GLY A 54 -10.00 4.68 -19.36
C GLY A 54 -8.85 4.18 -20.24
N TYR A 55 -7.63 4.69 -20.05
CA TYR A 55 -6.41 4.26 -20.78
C TYR A 55 -5.84 2.95 -20.21
N THR A 56 -6.65 1.90 -20.21
CA THR A 56 -6.33 0.60 -19.60
C THR A 56 -5.15 -0.12 -20.28
N GLN A 57 -5.01 -0.03 -21.60
CA GLN A 57 -3.86 -0.62 -22.30
C GLN A 57 -2.55 0.07 -21.93
N GLU A 58 -2.54 1.39 -21.82
CA GLU A 58 -1.35 2.15 -21.39
C GLU A 58 -1.02 1.85 -19.93
N ALA A 59 -2.04 1.73 -19.05
CA ALA A 59 -1.84 1.33 -17.66
C ALA A 59 -1.15 -0.04 -17.55
N VAL A 60 -1.58 -1.01 -18.36
CA VAL A 60 -1.00 -2.35 -18.44
C VAL A 60 0.46 -2.32 -18.93
N GLN A 61 0.78 -1.47 -19.90
CA GLN A 61 2.15 -1.35 -20.42
C GLN A 61 3.12 -0.71 -19.42
N GLN A 62 2.63 0.21 -18.59
CA GLN A 62 3.42 0.90 -17.56
C GLN A 62 3.51 0.11 -16.25
N ALA A 63 2.75 -0.99 -16.14
CA ALA A 63 2.69 -1.83 -14.96
C ALA A 63 3.96 -2.65 -14.76
N ASP A 64 4.65 -2.42 -13.64
CA ASP A 64 5.63 -3.39 -13.16
C ASP A 64 4.92 -4.43 -12.29
N TYR A 65 4.51 -5.52 -12.93
CA TYR A 65 3.77 -6.61 -12.29
C TYR A 65 4.55 -7.27 -11.15
N LEU A 66 5.89 -7.30 -11.20
CA LEU A 66 6.68 -7.98 -10.17
C LEU A 66 6.59 -7.22 -8.84
N TRP A 67 6.64 -5.88 -8.91
CA TRP A 67 6.42 -5.01 -7.76
C TRP A 67 4.96 -5.00 -7.32
N ILE A 68 4.00 -4.87 -8.25
CA ILE A 68 2.57 -4.82 -7.92
C ILE A 68 2.09 -6.14 -7.28
N MET A 69 2.58 -7.29 -7.73
CA MET A 69 2.20 -8.59 -7.16
C MET A 69 2.71 -8.81 -5.73
N PHE A 70 3.60 -7.95 -5.22
CA PHE A 70 4.06 -7.99 -3.84
C PHE A 70 3.09 -7.31 -2.86
N TYR A 71 2.17 -6.47 -3.35
CA TYR A 71 1.19 -5.74 -2.53
C TYR A 71 0.32 -6.63 -1.60
N PRO A 72 -0.20 -7.78 -2.06
CA PRO A 72 -0.93 -8.70 -1.20
C PRO A 72 -0.10 -9.15 0.02
N CYS A 73 1.21 -9.37 -0.14
CA CYS A 73 2.07 -9.75 0.98
C CYS A 73 2.15 -8.62 2.01
N LEU A 74 2.27 -7.35 1.58
CA LEU A 74 2.29 -6.21 2.48
C LEU A 74 0.99 -6.08 3.28
N TYR A 75 -0.16 -6.29 2.64
CA TYR A 75 -1.45 -6.28 3.32
C TYR A 75 -1.61 -7.43 4.31
N PHE A 76 -1.23 -8.65 3.93
CA PHE A 76 -1.38 -9.82 4.81
C PHE A 76 -0.48 -9.77 6.05
N PHE A 77 0.70 -9.15 5.96
CA PHE A 77 1.66 -9.12 7.07
C PHE A 77 1.72 -7.77 7.80
N GLY A 78 1.23 -6.69 7.19
CA GLY A 78 1.34 -5.32 7.68
C GLY A 78 0.11 -4.78 8.44
N ILE A 79 -1.00 -5.52 8.42
CA ILE A 79 -2.30 -5.18 9.03
C ILE A 79 -2.54 -6.06 10.25
#